data_AF-A0A316DMD9-F1
#
_entry.id   AF-A0A316DMD9-F1
#
_cell.length_a   1.000
_cell.length_b   1.000
_cell.length_c   1.000
_cell.angle_alpha   90.00
_cell.angle_beta   90.00
_cell.angle_gamma   90.00
#
_symmetry.space_group_name_H-M   'P 1'
#
loop_
_entity.id
_entity.type
_entity.pdbx_description
1 polymer ?
#
loop_
_entity_poly.entity_id
_entity_poly.type
_entity_poly.pdbx_seq_one_letter_code
_entity_poly.pdbx_strand_id
1 'polypeptide(L)'
;MNIVKQIPAFLLGALFIFGGAAYLFKFAPEQPMTGDAETFMKLFGSTGYMTVIKICELLFGILVLIPKTRALGLILVAPIVVNILIFELHIAKAPGIGVVLVIVNALAMYLVKEKYSSILS
;
A
#
# COMPACT_ATOMS: atom_id res chain seq x y z
N MET A 1 -20.67 2.59 -15.81
CA MET A 1 -19.58 2.55 -14.81
C MET A 1 -19.80 1.31 -13.95
N ASN A 2 -19.08 0.21 -14.20
CA ASN A 2 -19.29 -1.04 -13.44
C ASN A 2 -18.65 -0.90 -12.05
N ILE A 3 -19.46 -0.59 -11.05
CA ILE A 3 -19.05 -0.46 -9.63
C ILE A 3 -18.25 -1.69 -9.18
N VAL A 4 -18.61 -2.87 -9.66
CA VAL A 4 -17.92 -4.14 -9.38
C VAL A 4 -16.44 -4.12 -9.76
N LYS A 5 -16.07 -3.47 -10.87
CA LYS A 5 -14.67 -3.36 -11.32
C LYS A 5 -13.84 -2.41 -10.44
N GLN A 6 -14.48 -1.62 -9.58
CA GLN A 6 -13.82 -0.63 -8.73
C GLN A 6 -13.60 -1.12 -7.29
N ILE A 7 -14.26 -2.21 -6.90
CA ILE A 7 -14.17 -2.79 -5.55
C ILE A 7 -12.72 -3.07 -5.14
N PRO A 8 -11.87 -3.70 -5.97
CA PRO A 8 -10.48 -4.00 -5.57
C PRO A 8 -9.67 -2.74 -5.27
N ALA A 9 -9.82 -1.72 -6.11
CA ALA A 9 -9.16 -0.43 -5.90
C ALA A 9 -9.69 0.29 -4.66
N PHE A 10 -11.01 0.22 -4.40
CA PHE A 10 -11.60 0.83 -3.22
C PHE A 10 -11.09 0.18 -1.93
N LEU A 11 -11.08 -1.15 -1.87
CA LEU A 11 -10.56 -1.90 -0.73
C LEU A 11 -9.08 -1.60 -0.48
N LEU A 12 -8.27 -1.59 -1.55
CA LEU A 12 -6.85 -1.28 -1.47
C LEU A 12 -6.62 0.15 -0.98
N GLY A 13 -7.28 1.14 -1.60
CA GLY A 13 -7.16 2.55 -1.22
C GLY A 13 -7.62 2.81 0.22
N ALA A 14 -8.74 2.22 0.64
CA ALA A 14 -9.24 2.35 2.00
C ALA A 14 -8.27 1.75 3.03
N LEU A 15 -7.68 0.58 2.74
CA LEU A 15 -6.70 -0.06 3.61
C LEU A 15 -5.44 0.80 3.79
N PHE A 16 -4.90 1.37 2.71
CA PHE A 16 -3.73 2.24 2.78
C PHE A 16 -4.01 3.56 3.51
N ILE A 17 -5.19 4.16 3.31
CA ILE A 17 -5.61 5.34 4.07
C ILE A 17 -5.72 5.02 5.55
N PHE A 18 -6.38 3.91 5.90
CA PHE A 18 -6.53 3.48 7.28
C PHE A 18 -5.17 3.18 7.93
N GLY A 19 -4.31 2.41 7.27
CA GLY A 19 -2.98 2.07 7.77
C GLY A 19 -2.06 3.29 7.93
N GLY A 20 -2.09 4.23 6.98
CA GLY A 20 -1.36 5.48 7.04
C GLY A 20 -1.85 6.38 8.18
N ALA A 21 -3.16 6.60 8.28
CA ALA A 21 -3.76 7.40 9.34
C ALA A 21 -3.57 6.78 10.73
N ALA A 22 -3.74 5.46 10.86
CA ALA A 22 -3.56 4.75 12.13
C ALA A 22 -2.15 4.95 12.70
N TYR A 23 -1.13 4.94 11.84
CA TYR A 23 0.26 5.21 12.23
C TYR A 23 0.48 6.69 12.57
N LEU A 24 0.07 7.61 11.68
CA LEU A 24 0.33 9.05 11.84
C LEU A 24 -0.33 9.63 13.08
N PHE A 25 -1.55 9.18 13.40
CA PHE A 25 -2.29 9.66 14.56
C PHE A 25 -2.21 8.72 15.77
N LYS A 26 -1.46 7.61 15.67
CA LYS A 26 -1.27 6.63 16.76
C LYS A 26 -2.57 6.07 17.33
N PHE A 27 -3.57 5.81 16.47
CA PHE A 27 -4.88 5.29 16.88
C PHE A 27 -4.94 3.76 16.96
N ALA A 28 -3.93 3.05 16.45
CA ALA A 28 -3.87 1.59 16.52
C ALA A 28 -2.72 1.14 17.44
N PRO A 29 -2.93 0.07 18.24
CA PRO A 29 -1.86 -0.51 19.03
C PRO A 29 -0.76 -1.05 18.13
N GLU A 30 0.48 -0.77 18.47
CA GLU A 30 1.63 -1.38 17.80
C GLU A 30 1.60 -2.89 18.05
N GLN A 31 1.70 -3.66 16.98
CA GLN A 31 1.80 -5.11 17.13
C GLN A 31 3.21 -5.44 17.61
N PRO A 32 3.35 -6.34 18.61
CA PRO A 32 4.65 -6.76 19.07
C PRO A 32 5.39 -7.46 17.94
N MET A 33 6.49 -6.86 17.49
CA MET A 33 7.42 -7.46 16.54
C MET A 33 8.63 -7.97 17.32
N THR A 34 9.23 -9.06 16.86
CA THR A 34 10.43 -9.64 17.46
C THR A 34 11.53 -9.82 16.41
N GLY A 35 12.79 -9.80 16.85
CA GLY A 35 13.94 -10.08 16.00
C GLY A 35 14.27 -8.99 14.98
N ASP A 36 14.63 -9.40 13.76
CA ASP A 36 15.09 -8.50 12.70
C ASP A 36 14.01 -7.50 12.26
N ALA A 37 12.74 -7.90 12.31
CA ALA A 37 11.59 -7.04 12.01
C ALA A 37 11.48 -5.86 12.99
N GLU A 38 11.70 -6.11 14.29
CA GLU A 38 11.71 -5.06 15.30
C GLU A 38 12.86 -4.08 15.09
N THR A 39 14.05 -4.61 14.77
CA THR A 39 15.24 -3.79 14.51
C THR A 39 15.05 -2.87 13.30
N PHE A 40 14.48 -3.41 12.21
CA PHE A 40 14.15 -2.65 11.01
C PHE A 40 13.13 -1.53 11.30
N MET A 41 12.04 -1.87 12.01
CA MET A 41 11.00 -0.89 12.35
C MET A 41 11.51 0.20 13.30
N LYS A 42 12.37 -0.13 14.26
CA LYS A 42 13.03 0.86 15.14
C LYS A 42 13.92 1.83 14.36
N LEU A 43 14.68 1.34 13.39
CA LEU A 43 15.51 2.19 12.52
C LEU A 43 14.64 3.17 11.70
N PHE A 44 13.54 2.67 11.13
CA PHE A 44 12.63 3.48 10.33
C PHE A 44 11.83 4.49 11.16
N GLY A 45 11.46 4.12 12.39
CA GLY A 45 10.77 4.99 13.33
C GLY A 45 11.66 6.10 13.89
N SER A 46 12.89 5.77 14.29
CA SER A 46 13.83 6.74 14.89
C SER A 46 14.33 7.81 13.91
N THR A 47 14.40 7.49 12.62
CA THR A 47 14.85 8.41 11.56
C THR A 47 13.74 9.29 11.00
N GLY A 48 12.47 9.03 11.37
CA GLY A 48 11.30 9.69 10.78
C GLY A 48 10.97 9.21 9.35
N TYR A 49 11.75 8.28 8.79
CA TYR A 49 11.53 7.75 7.44
C TYR A 49 10.19 7.02 7.33
N MET A 50 9.77 6.31 8.39
CA MET A 50 8.46 5.66 8.45
C MET A 50 7.31 6.68 8.32
N THR A 51 7.46 7.87 8.92
CA THR A 51 6.45 8.93 8.82
C THR A 51 6.27 9.38 7.37
N VAL A 52 7.37 9.53 6.61
CA VAL A 52 7.31 9.88 5.19
C VAL A 52 6.61 8.79 4.38
N ILE A 53 6.96 7.52 4.60
CA ILE A 53 6.29 6.39 3.93
C ILE A 53 4.77 6.44 4.22
N LYS A 54 4.38 6.68 5.47
CA LYS A 54 2.96 6.66 5.88
C LYS A 54 2.18 7.85 5.33
N ILE A 55 2.82 9.01 5.15
CA ILE A 55 2.24 10.14 4.41
C ILE A 55 2.03 9.75 2.94
N CYS A 56 3.03 9.14 2.30
CA CYS A 56 2.91 8.67 0.92
C CYS A 56 1.78 7.62 0.77
N GLU A 57 1.72 6.63 1.65
CA GLU A 57 0.64 5.63 1.67
C GLU A 57 -0.75 6.28 1.78
N LEU A 58 -0.90 7.26 2.67
CA LEU A 58 -2.14 8.00 2.85
C LEU A 58 -2.52 8.78 1.57
N LEU A 59 -1.58 9.54 1.01
CA LEU A 59 -1.80 10.33 -0.21
C LEU A 59 -2.13 9.43 -1.41
N PHE A 60 -1.39 8.34 -1.61
CA PHE A 60 -1.61 7.45 -2.74
C PHE A 60 -2.91 6.65 -2.57
N GLY A 61 -3.24 6.23 -1.34
CA GLY A 61 -4.54 5.63 -1.03
C GLY A 61 -5.70 6.56 -1.40
N ILE A 62 -5.60 7.86 -1.11
CA ILE A 62 -6.59 8.87 -1.53
C ILE A 62 -6.68 8.95 -3.06
N LEU A 63 -5.53 8.98 -3.75
CA LEU A 63 -5.50 9.00 -5.23
C LEU A 63 -6.17 7.77 -5.86
N VAL A 64 -6.05 6.59 -5.23
CA VAL A 64 -6.71 5.35 -5.67
C VAL A 64 -8.24 5.46 -5.56
N LEU A 65 -8.76 6.10 -4.51
CA LEU A 65 -10.20 6.25 -4.31
C LEU A 65 -10.84 7.18 -5.34
N ILE A 66 -10.15 8.25 -5.74
CA ILE A 66 -10.65 9.22 -6.72
C ILE A 66 -10.63 8.61 -8.13
N PRO A 67 -11.79 8.42 -8.81
CA PRO A 67 -11.86 7.68 -10.09
C PRO A 67 -10.99 8.26 -11.23
N LYS A 68 -10.75 9.57 -11.19
CA LYS A 68 -9.91 10.28 -12.18
C LYS A 68 -8.42 9.94 -12.01
N THR A 69 -7.91 9.95 -10.77
CA THR A 69 -6.50 9.72 -10.44
C THR A 69 -6.16 8.28 -10.10
N ARG A 70 -7.15 7.38 -10.05
CA ARG A 70 -6.98 5.98 -9.63
C ARG A 70 -5.83 5.26 -10.32
N ALA A 71 -5.70 5.41 -11.64
CA ALA A 71 -4.64 4.78 -12.43
C ALA A 71 -3.25 5.19 -11.93
N LEU A 72 -3.06 6.49 -11.66
CA LEU A 72 -1.83 7.02 -11.07
C LEU A 72 -1.61 6.48 -9.65
N GLY A 73 -2.66 6.50 -8.81
CA GLY A 73 -2.58 5.99 -7.44
C GLY A 73 -2.14 4.52 -7.38
N LEU A 74 -2.68 3.66 -8.25
CA LEU A 74 -2.32 2.23 -8.29
C LEU A 74 -0.85 2.01 -8.71
N ILE A 75 -0.33 2.82 -9.64
CA ILE A 75 1.08 2.79 -10.02
C ILE A 75 1.97 3.22 -8.85
N LEU A 76 1.60 4.30 -8.15
CA LEU A 76 2.37 4.83 -7.03
C LEU A 76 2.36 3.90 -5.81
N VAL A 77 1.25 3.19 -5.59
CA VAL A 77 1.14 2.18 -4.53
C VAL A 77 1.92 0.91 -4.86
N ALA A 78 2.03 0.52 -6.14
CA ALA A 78 2.70 -0.72 -6.56
C ALA A 78 4.07 -0.99 -5.91
N PRO A 79 5.06 -0.06 -5.91
CA PRO A 79 6.35 -0.30 -5.27
C PRO A 79 6.24 -0.44 -3.74
N ILE A 80 5.27 0.23 -3.10
CA ILE A 80 5.01 0.09 -1.66
C ILE A 80 4.56 -1.34 -1.37
N VAL A 81 3.62 -1.86 -2.16
CA VAL A 81 3.11 -3.21 -1.94
C VAL A 81 4.17 -4.28 -2.15
N VAL A 82 5.02 -4.10 -3.16
CA VAL A 82 6.17 -4.97 -3.41
C VAL A 82 7.16 -4.90 -2.24
N ASN A 83 7.41 -3.70 -1.69
CA ASN A 83 8.28 -3.55 -0.52
C ASN A 83 7.72 -4.29 0.71
N ILE A 84 6.41 -4.21 0.97
CA ILE A 84 5.75 -4.97 2.05
C ILE A 84 6.00 -6.47 1.87
N LEU A 85 5.81 -6.99 0.64
CA LEU A 85 6.05 -8.41 0.36
C LEU A 85 7.53 -8.78 0.58
N ILE A 86 8.47 -7.96 0.12
CA ILE A 86 9.91 -8.22 0.30
C ILE A 86 10.27 -8.22 1.79
N PHE A 87 9.74 -7.28 2.56
CA PHE A 87 9.90 -7.21 4.01
C PHE A 87 9.38 -8.47 4.70
N GLU A 88 8.17 -8.93 4.35
CA GLU A 88 7.58 -10.15 4.90
C GLU A 88 8.44 -11.39 4.62
N LEU A 89 8.94 -11.53 3.39
CA LEU A 89 9.73 -12.68 2.97
C LEU A 89 11.15 -12.69 3.54
N HIS A 90 11.84 -11.54 3.57
CA HIS A 90 13.27 -11.48 3.90
C HIS A 90 13.55 -11.07 5.33
N ILE A 91 12.72 -10.20 5.92
CA ILE A 91 12.95 -9.64 7.26
C ILE A 91 12.07 -10.34 8.28
N ALA A 92 10.75 -10.34 8.07
CA ALA A 92 9.82 -10.99 9.00
C ALA A 92 9.86 -12.53 8.92
N LYS A 93 10.36 -13.08 7.79
CA LYS A 93 10.41 -14.52 7.49
C LYS A 93 9.06 -15.22 7.69
N ALA A 94 7.97 -14.48 7.50
CA ALA A 94 6.60 -14.94 7.69
C ALA A 94 5.72 -14.30 6.62
N PRO A 95 5.00 -15.09 5.80
CA PRO A 95 4.08 -14.54 4.82
C PRO A 95 2.90 -13.89 5.55
N GLY A 96 2.69 -12.60 5.28
CA GLY A 96 1.60 -11.81 5.85
C GLY A 96 0.58 -11.43 4.78
N ILE A 97 0.13 -10.19 4.83
CA ILE A 97 -0.88 -9.66 3.89
C ILE A 97 -0.25 -9.22 2.56
N GLY A 98 1.07 -9.07 2.48
CA GLY A 98 1.80 -8.57 1.32
C GLY A 98 1.47 -9.29 0.01
N VAL A 99 1.36 -10.62 0.05
CA VAL A 99 0.98 -11.42 -1.15
C VAL A 99 -0.41 -11.02 -1.66
N VAL A 100 -1.38 -10.90 -0.75
CA VAL A 100 -2.75 -10.53 -1.08
C VAL A 100 -2.77 -9.12 -1.66
N LEU A 101 -2.05 -8.18 -1.06
CA LEU A 101 -2.01 -6.80 -1.55
C LEU A 101 -1.41 -6.71 -2.96
N VAL A 102 -0.35 -7.46 -3.26
CA VAL A 102 0.24 -7.49 -4.61
C VAL A 102 -0.76 -8.01 -5.64
N ILE A 103 -1.47 -9.09 -5.32
CA ILE A 103 -2.50 -9.67 -6.20
C ILE A 103 -3.64 -8.67 -6.42
N VAL A 104 -4.15 -8.05 -5.35
CA VAL A 104 -5.25 -7.07 -5.44
C VAL A 104 -4.83 -5.84 -6.22
N ASN A 105 -3.60 -5.34 -6.03
CA ASN A 105 -3.07 -4.22 -6.79
C ASN A 105 -2.94 -4.55 -8.28
N ALA A 106 -2.39 -5.73 -8.60
CA ALA A 106 -2.28 -6.21 -9.98
C ALA A 106 -3.66 -6.35 -10.65
N LEU A 107 -4.64 -6.92 -9.95
CA LEU A 107 -6.01 -7.04 -10.43
C LEU A 107 -6.65 -5.65 -10.66
N ALA A 108 -6.48 -4.72 -9.71
CA ALA A 108 -7.00 -3.37 -9.81
C ALA A 108 -6.37 -2.62 -11.00
N MET A 109 -5.06 -2.78 -11.23
CA MET A 109 -4.39 -2.24 -12.42
C MET A 109 -4.94 -2.86 -13.71
N TYR A 110 -5.09 -4.19 -13.76
CA TYR A 110 -5.64 -4.87 -14.94
C TYR A 110 -7.06 -4.38 -15.30
N LEU A 111 -7.90 -4.12 -14.29
CA LEU A 111 -9.27 -3.62 -14.50
C LEU A 111 -9.33 -2.17 -15.01
N VAL A 112 -8.26 -1.39 -14.85
CA VAL A 112 -8.15 0.01 -15.30
C VAL A 112 -7.17 0.14 -16.48
N LYS A 113 -6.77 -0.98 -17.10
CA LYS A 113 -5.71 -1.04 -18.12
C LYS A 113 -5.89 -0.09 -19.31
N GLU A 114 -7.14 0.19 -19.68
CA GLU A 114 -7.49 1.10 -20.77
C GLU A 114 -6.94 2.52 -20.55
N LYS A 115 -6.75 2.93 -19.30
CA LYS A 115 -6.14 4.23 -18.95
C LYS A 115 -4.62 4.25 -19.08
N TYR A 116 -3.97 3.09 -19.18
CA TYR A 116 -2.52 2.99 -19.32
C TYR A 116 -2.07 2.93 -20.80
N SER A 117 -3.00 2.79 -21.75
CA SER A 117 -2.67 2.72 -23.17
C SER A 117 -1.88 3.94 -23.66
N SER A 118 -2.12 5.13 -23.10
CA SER A 118 -1.36 6.35 -23.42
C SER A 118 0.03 6.45 -22.76
N ILE A 119 0.36 5.55 -21.83
CA ILE A 119 1.68 5.48 -21.16
C ILE A 119 2.56 4.42 -21.83
N LEU A 120 1.94 3.39 -22.41
CA LEU A 120 2.59 2.24 -23.03
C LEU A 120 2.66 2.32 -24.57
N SER A 121 2.17 3.42 -25.17
CA SER A 121 2.32 3.73 -26.60
C SER A 121 3.24 4.93 -26.79
#